data_AF-A0A933S482-F1
#
_entry.id   AF-A0A933S482-F1
#
_cell.length_a   1.000
_cell.length_b   1.000
_cell.length_c   1.000
_cell.angle_alpha   90.00
_cell.angle_beta   90.00
_cell.angle_gamma   90.00
#
_symmetry.space_group_name_H-M   'P 1'
#
loop_
_entity.id
_entity.type
_entity.pdbx_description
1 polymer ?
#
loop_
_entity_poly.entity_id
_entity_poly.type
_entity_poly.pdbx_seq_one_letter_code
_entity_poly.pdbx_strand_id
1 'polypeptide(L)'
;MSQEEAIVVFTARSPERIVEEGGSQAWVLDAAHARRCSWLVCTQNRHNANDDFSDATEAHGSAFLVGKVARVVKAAETERGGRPRWLITISEFVRVDVPDFWGHERNPVRYLSRPELEKKGIKLDELVFEPMPDTPARPAAPSAVVGLTIAEARKGLAATFGVEPEAVEITIRG
;
A
#
# COMPACT_ATOMS: atom_id res chain seq x y z
N MET A 1 -22.08 4.93 18.49
CA MET A 1 -21.03 5.92 18.17
C MET A 1 -19.88 5.15 17.57
N SER A 2 -19.59 5.34 16.28
CA SER A 2 -18.44 4.72 15.63
C SER A 2 -17.18 5.26 16.29
N GLN A 3 -16.42 4.41 16.99
CA GLN A 3 -15.09 4.81 17.41
C GLN A 3 -14.27 5.01 16.15
N GLU A 4 -13.72 6.21 15.96
CA GLU A 4 -12.74 6.44 14.91
C GLU A 4 -11.51 5.59 15.24
N GLU A 5 -11.21 4.66 14.35
CA GLU A 5 -10.07 3.77 14.47
C GLU A 5 -9.01 4.18 13.44
N ALA A 6 -7.74 4.09 13.87
CA ALA A 6 -6.59 4.24 13.01
C ALA A 6 -5.97 2.88 12.72
N ILE A 7 -5.51 2.70 11.49
CA ILE A 7 -4.58 1.64 11.10
C ILE A 7 -3.19 2.17 11.38
N VAL A 8 -2.42 1.49 12.23
CA VAL A 8 -1.01 1.80 12.47
C VAL A 8 -0.15 0.79 11.74
N VAL A 9 0.79 1.25 10.92
CA VAL A 9 1.64 0.40 10.10
C VAL A 9 3.11 0.66 10.34
N PHE A 10 3.92 -0.40 10.41
CA PHE A 10 5.35 -0.35 10.64
C PHE A 10 6.13 -0.56 9.33
N THR A 11 6.34 0.53 8.61
CA THR A 11 6.79 0.55 7.22
C THR A 11 8.27 0.88 7.09
N ALA A 12 8.94 0.27 6.10
CA ALA A 12 10.29 0.63 5.72
C ALA A 12 10.34 1.73 4.64
N ARG A 13 9.19 2.27 4.24
CA ARG A 13 9.09 3.31 3.22
C ARG A 13 9.18 4.70 3.81
N SER A 14 9.82 5.62 3.08
CA SER A 14 9.88 7.04 3.42
C SER A 14 8.51 7.72 3.37
N PRO A 15 8.33 8.86 4.07
CA PRO A 15 7.16 9.71 3.90
C PRO A 15 6.93 10.11 2.43
N GLU A 16 7.99 10.49 1.71
CA GLU A 16 7.94 10.92 0.31
C GLU A 16 7.40 9.83 -0.59
N ARG A 17 7.90 8.60 -0.45
CA ARG A 17 7.46 7.45 -1.24
C ARG A 17 6.00 7.09 -0.95
N ILE A 18 5.58 7.15 0.32
CA ILE A 18 4.18 6.90 0.70
C ILE A 18 3.25 7.93 0.04
N VAL A 19 3.65 9.20 -0.02
CA VAL A 19 2.88 10.26 -0.69
C VAL A 19 2.85 10.02 -2.20
N GLU A 20 3.98 9.69 -2.83
CA GLU A 20 4.07 9.40 -4.27
C GLU A 20 3.20 8.19 -4.67
N GLU A 21 3.17 7.15 -3.83
CA GLU A 21 2.41 5.92 -4.06
C GLU A 21 0.91 6.06 -3.73
N GLY A 22 0.48 7.21 -3.22
CA GLY A 22 -0.92 7.46 -2.87
C GLY A 22 -1.36 6.85 -1.52
N GLY A 23 -0.41 6.37 -0.72
CA GLY A 23 -0.65 5.72 0.57
C GLY A 23 0.34 4.61 0.89
N SER A 24 0.03 3.82 1.92
CA SER A 24 0.93 2.78 2.43
C SER A 24 0.50 1.39 1.95
N GLN A 25 1.41 0.62 1.36
CA GLN A 25 1.09 -0.68 0.73
C GLN A 25 1.91 -1.88 1.23
N ALA A 26 1.67 -3.01 0.57
CA ALA A 26 2.27 -4.32 0.83
C ALA A 26 1.82 -4.96 2.16
N TRP A 27 0.65 -4.58 2.69
CA TRP A 27 0.15 -5.04 3.98
C TRP A 27 -0.64 -6.33 3.90
N VAL A 28 -0.34 -7.27 4.80
CA VAL A 28 -1.27 -8.36 5.14
C VAL A 28 -2.11 -7.89 6.32
N LEU A 29 -3.40 -7.65 6.08
CA LEU A 29 -4.32 -7.09 7.06
C LEU A 29 -5.74 -7.64 6.90
N ASP A 30 -6.59 -7.42 7.90
CA ASP A 30 -8.04 -7.60 7.78
C ASP A 30 -8.64 -6.42 7.00
N ALA A 31 -8.98 -6.65 5.74
CA ALA A 31 -9.54 -5.61 4.87
C ALA A 31 -10.94 -5.14 5.28
N ALA A 32 -11.73 -5.98 5.95
CA ALA A 32 -13.05 -5.58 6.42
C ALA A 32 -12.94 -4.62 7.61
N HIS A 33 -11.96 -4.85 8.50
CA HIS A 33 -11.63 -3.92 9.57
C HIS A 33 -11.00 -2.64 9.05
N ALA A 34 -9.95 -2.74 8.24
CA ALA A 34 -9.25 -1.58 7.70
C ALA A 34 -10.16 -0.61 6.94
N ARG A 35 -11.20 -1.09 6.24
CA ARG A 35 -12.17 -0.23 5.54
C ARG A 35 -13.07 0.60 6.46
N ARG A 36 -13.15 0.27 7.74
CA ARG A 36 -13.90 1.05 8.75
C ARG A 36 -13.04 2.08 9.45
N CYS A 37 -11.72 1.99 9.31
CA CYS A 37 -10.79 2.94 9.89
C CYS A 37 -10.79 4.24 9.10
N SER A 38 -10.74 5.36 9.81
CA SER A 38 -10.74 6.70 9.20
C SER A 38 -9.32 7.24 9.02
N TRP A 39 -8.35 6.66 9.75
CA TRP A 39 -7.01 7.20 9.86
C TRP A 39 -5.95 6.13 9.58
N LEU A 40 -4.85 6.54 8.97
CA LEU A 40 -3.63 5.76 8.79
C LEU A 40 -2.52 6.48 9.57
N VAL A 41 -1.77 5.75 10.39
CA VAL A 41 -0.55 6.22 11.05
C VAL A 41 0.61 5.37 10.58
N CYS A 42 1.59 5.99 9.94
CA CYS A 42 2.82 5.33 9.52
C CYS A 42 3.89 5.50 10.58
N THR A 43 4.48 4.38 10.98
CA THR A 43 5.67 4.32 11.84
C THR A 43 6.84 3.70 11.10
N GLN A 44 8.07 4.11 11.41
CA GLN A 44 9.22 3.77 10.59
C GLN A 44 9.98 2.53 11.09
N ASN A 45 10.16 1.55 10.20
CA ASN A 45 11.07 0.44 10.36
C ASN A 45 12.38 0.67 9.56
N ARG A 46 13.44 1.09 10.23
CA ARG A 46 14.80 1.20 9.65
C ARG A 46 15.56 -0.12 9.52
N HIS A 47 15.03 -1.23 10.03
CA HIS A 47 15.76 -2.51 10.09
C HIS A 47 15.38 -3.48 8.97
N ASN A 48 14.71 -3.00 7.92
CA ASN A 48 14.40 -3.83 6.77
C ASN A 48 15.63 -3.91 5.85
N ALA A 49 16.17 -5.11 5.66
CA ALA A 49 17.39 -5.35 4.88
C ALA A 49 17.18 -5.35 3.35
N ASN A 50 15.95 -5.09 2.87
CA ASN A 50 15.66 -5.02 1.44
C ASN A 50 15.72 -3.58 0.96
N ASP A 51 16.87 -3.17 0.41
CA ASP A 51 17.12 -1.80 -0.06
C ASP A 51 16.22 -1.37 -1.23
N ASP A 52 15.71 -2.30 -2.05
CA ASP A 52 14.74 -1.96 -3.11
C ASP A 52 13.38 -1.54 -2.54
N PHE A 53 13.04 -2.08 -1.37
CA PHE A 53 11.79 -1.81 -0.68
C PHE A 53 11.91 -0.72 0.40
N SER A 54 13.12 -0.54 0.93
CA SER A 54 13.40 0.29 2.09
C SER A 54 14.13 1.56 1.69
N ASP A 55 13.47 2.70 1.84
CA ASP A 55 14.02 4.05 1.71
C ASP A 55 13.80 4.89 2.97
N ALA A 56 13.63 4.22 4.12
CA ALA A 56 13.34 4.82 5.42
C ALA A 56 14.23 6.02 5.78
N THR A 57 13.62 7.19 5.97
CA THR A 57 14.29 8.44 6.38
C THR A 57 14.08 8.75 7.86
N GLU A 58 12.98 8.31 8.45
CA GLU A 58 12.56 8.72 9.80
C GLU A 58 13.17 7.85 10.91
N ALA A 59 13.09 8.30 12.17
CA ALA A 59 13.63 7.56 13.30
C ALA A 59 12.93 6.20 13.49
N HIS A 60 13.69 5.16 13.83
CA HIS A 60 13.10 3.83 14.03
C HIS A 60 12.03 3.87 15.13
N GLY A 61 10.83 3.36 14.81
CA GLY A 61 9.71 3.30 15.74
C GLY A 61 8.94 4.60 15.92
N SER A 62 9.39 5.74 15.36
CA SER A 62 8.62 6.98 15.41
C SER A 62 7.41 6.91 14.48
N ALA A 63 6.31 7.56 14.88
CA ALA A 63 5.25 7.90 13.94
C ALA A 63 5.65 9.17 13.20
N PHE A 64 5.49 9.14 11.88
CA PHE A 64 6.00 10.20 11.01
C PHE A 64 4.97 10.77 10.03
N LEU A 65 3.90 10.04 9.76
CA LEU A 65 2.85 10.47 8.83
C LEU A 65 1.49 9.99 9.34
N VAL A 66 0.52 10.88 9.34
CA VAL A 66 -0.89 10.57 9.56
C VAL A 66 -1.67 10.92 8.31
N GLY A 67 -2.50 10.01 7.81
CA GLY A 67 -3.31 10.22 6.62
C GLY A 67 -4.79 9.90 6.86
N LYS A 68 -5.68 10.60 6.16
CA LYS A 68 -7.10 10.26 6.10
C LYS A 68 -7.30 9.12 5.13
N VAL A 69 -7.78 7.99 5.61
CA VAL A 69 -8.00 6.80 4.78
C VAL A 69 -9.08 7.10 3.75
N ALA A 70 -8.71 7.02 2.47
CA ALA A 70 -9.64 7.16 1.36
C ALA A 70 -10.26 5.80 1.01
N ARG A 71 -9.41 4.81 0.73
CA ARG A 71 -9.82 3.44 0.32
C ARG A 71 -8.77 2.41 0.72
N VAL A 72 -9.22 1.17 0.91
CA VAL A 72 -8.35 -0.01 1.05
C VAL A 72 -8.54 -0.92 -0.17
N VAL A 73 -7.51 -0.97 -1.02
CA VAL A 73 -7.51 -1.66 -2.31
C VAL A 73 -6.44 -2.75 -2.34
N LYS A 74 -6.55 -3.71 -3.27
CA LYS A 74 -5.48 -4.70 -3.44
C LYS A 74 -4.21 -3.99 -3.95
N ALA A 75 -3.08 -4.30 -3.36
CA ALA A 75 -1.79 -3.79 -3.82
C ALA A 75 -1.39 -4.46 -5.14
N ALA A 76 -0.74 -3.71 -6.03
CA ALA A 76 -0.19 -4.25 -7.28
C ALA A 76 0.97 -5.23 -7.04
N GLU A 77 1.71 -5.05 -5.94
CA GLU A 77 2.72 -6.00 -5.46
C GLU A 77 2.02 -7.27 -4.94
N THR A 78 1.77 -8.21 -5.84
CA THR A 78 1.04 -9.44 -5.55
C THR A 78 1.89 -10.49 -4.84
N GLU A 79 1.30 -11.06 -3.79
CA GLU A 79 1.51 -12.40 -3.23
C GLU A 79 2.96 -12.87 -2.99
N ARG A 80 3.47 -12.59 -1.79
CA ARG A 80 4.49 -13.47 -1.18
C ARG A 80 3.77 -14.56 -0.41
N GLY A 81 3.67 -15.77 -0.99
CA GLY A 81 3.07 -16.93 -0.32
C GLY A 81 1.53 -17.00 -0.33
N GLY A 82 0.88 -16.54 -1.41
CA GLY A 82 -0.55 -16.78 -1.67
C GLY A 82 -1.54 -15.98 -0.82
N ARG A 83 -1.08 -14.95 -0.09
CA ARG A 83 -1.97 -14.03 0.64
C ARG A 83 -2.05 -12.68 -0.06
N PRO A 84 -3.26 -12.11 -0.23
CA PRO A 84 -3.42 -10.80 -0.84
C PRO A 84 -2.77 -9.74 0.05
N ARG A 85 -2.04 -8.82 -0.59
CA ARG A 85 -1.52 -7.61 0.03
C ARG A 85 -2.40 -6.42 -0.31
N TRP A 86 -2.48 -5.48 0.62
CA TRP A 86 -3.38 -4.33 0.54
C TRP A 86 -2.59 -3.01 0.52
N LEU A 87 -3.11 -2.05 -0.23
CA LEU A 87 -2.75 -0.65 -0.23
C LEU A 87 -3.84 0.13 0.50
N ILE A 88 -3.43 0.89 1.52
CA ILE A 88 -4.25 1.83 2.25
C ILE A 88 -4.00 3.20 1.64
N THR A 89 -4.90 3.62 0.75
CA THR A 89 -4.82 4.93 0.10
C THR A 89 -5.27 6.03 1.05
N ILE A 90 -4.68 7.21 0.92
CA ILE A 90 -5.03 8.39 1.72
C ILE A 90 -5.42 9.56 0.81
N SER A 91 -6.33 10.42 1.28
CA SER A 91 -6.77 11.61 0.53
C SER A 91 -6.02 12.87 0.93
N GLU A 92 -5.68 12.95 2.21
CA GLU A 92 -4.96 14.06 2.83
C GLU A 92 -4.01 13.46 3.86
N PHE A 93 -2.92 14.17 4.14
CA PHE A 93 -1.92 13.73 5.10
C PHE A 93 -1.34 14.89 5.88
N VAL A 94 -0.63 14.56 6.94
CA VAL A 94 0.15 15.49 7.75
C VAL A 94 1.38 14.75 8.23
N ARG A 95 2.52 15.45 8.22
CA ARG A 95 3.75 14.93 8.81
C ARG A 95 3.73 15.19 10.31
N VAL A 96 4.08 14.17 11.07
CA VAL A 96 4.20 14.24 12.52
C VAL A 96 5.60 13.78 12.92
N ASP A 97 6.02 14.08 14.13
CA ASP A 97 7.24 13.51 14.70
C ASP A 97 6.93 13.10 16.13
N VAL A 98 6.57 11.82 16.29
CA VAL A 98 6.26 11.24 17.60
C VAL A 98 7.20 10.06 17.84
N PRO A 99 8.25 10.23 18.66
CA PRO A 99 9.21 9.18 18.94
C PRO A 99 8.57 8.02 19.71
N ASP A 100 9.16 6.83 19.62
CA ASP A 100 8.76 5.63 20.38
C ASP A 100 7.26 5.26 20.27
N PHE A 101 6.63 5.59 19.13
CA PHE A 101 5.21 5.33 18.92
C PHE A 101 4.92 3.83 18.77
N TRP A 102 5.78 3.13 18.03
CA TRP A 102 5.67 1.70 17.76
C TRP A 102 6.10 0.86 18.98
N GLY A 103 5.22 -0.05 19.45
CA GLY A 103 5.41 -0.80 20.70
C GLY A 103 6.18 -2.13 20.56
N HIS A 104 7.03 -2.26 19.52
CA HIS A 104 7.81 -3.48 19.22
C HIS A 104 6.98 -4.75 18.94
N GLU A 105 5.73 -4.62 18.53
CA GLU A 105 4.90 -5.77 18.23
C GLU A 105 5.38 -6.53 16.99
N ARG A 106 5.14 -7.86 16.97
CA ARG A 106 5.52 -8.75 15.88
C ARG A 106 4.72 -8.54 14.59
N ASN A 107 3.46 -8.13 14.70
CA ASN A 107 2.62 -7.85 13.55
C ASN A 107 2.81 -6.39 13.12
N PRO A 108 3.29 -6.11 11.90
CA PRO A 108 3.57 -4.74 11.46
C PRO A 108 2.31 -3.93 11.12
N VAL A 109 1.11 -4.47 11.39
CA VAL A 109 -0.17 -3.75 11.27
C VAL A 109 -0.95 -3.88 12.57
N ARG A 110 -1.49 -2.76 13.05
CA ARG A 110 -2.31 -2.68 14.26
C ARG A 110 -3.47 -1.71 14.08
N TYR A 111 -4.41 -1.76 15.01
CA TYR A 111 -5.54 -0.86 15.07
C TYR A 111 -5.55 -0.19 16.44
N LEU A 112 -5.69 1.13 16.45
CA LEU A 112 -5.82 1.92 17.67
C LEU A 112 -7.10 2.75 17.59
N SER A 113 -7.80 2.83 18.71
CA SER A 113 -8.90 3.77 18.89
C SER A 113 -8.35 5.19 19.06
N ARG A 114 -9.18 6.19 18.77
CA ARG A 114 -8.84 7.60 18.98
C ARG A 114 -8.28 7.91 20.40
N PRO A 115 -8.87 7.44 21.51
CA PRO A 115 -8.28 7.67 22.84
C PRO A 115 -6.88 7.07 23.02
N GLU A 116 -6.55 5.97 22.33
CA GLU A 116 -5.22 5.36 22.37
C GLU A 116 -4.19 6.16 21.57
N LEU A 117 -4.60 6.75 20.43
CA LEU A 117 -3.78 7.66 19.65
C LEU A 117 -3.42 8.92 20.45
N GLU A 118 -4.42 9.51 21.11
CA GLU A 118 -4.23 10.71 21.92
C GLU A 118 -3.26 10.46 23.08
N LYS A 119 -3.39 9.31 23.76
CA LYS A 119 -2.45 8.87 24.81
C LYS A 119 -1.02 8.67 24.29
N LYS A 120 -0.87 8.34 23.02
CA LYS A 120 0.43 8.19 22.35
C LYS A 120 0.93 9.49 21.71
N GLY A 121 0.25 10.62 21.92
CA GLY A 121 0.71 11.93 21.46
C GLY A 121 0.19 12.39 20.10
N ILE A 122 -0.77 11.68 19.51
CA ILE A 122 -1.42 12.10 18.25
C ILE A 122 -2.85 12.55 18.56
N LYS A 123 -3.11 13.85 18.46
CA LYS A 123 -4.44 14.44 18.60
C LYS A 123 -4.95 14.89 17.24
N LEU A 124 -5.85 14.11 16.65
CA LEU A 124 -6.28 14.26 15.26
C LEU A 124 -6.95 15.62 14.97
N ASP A 125 -7.62 16.25 15.95
CA ASP A 125 -8.28 17.54 15.76
C ASP A 125 -7.32 18.74 15.74
N GLU A 126 -6.10 18.57 16.27
CA GLU A 126 -5.08 19.62 16.33
C GLU A 126 -4.18 19.60 15.07
N LEU A 127 -4.34 18.61 14.20
CA LEU A 127 -3.52 18.43 13.00
C LEU A 127 -4.09 19.17 11.79
N VAL A 128 -3.20 19.83 11.05
CA VAL A 128 -3.52 20.48 9.78
C VAL A 128 -3.13 19.55 8.65
N PHE A 129 -4.14 19.04 7.94
CA PHE A 129 -3.94 18.13 6.82
C PHE A 129 -3.74 18.89 5.52
N GLU A 130 -2.75 18.46 4.73
CA GLU A 130 -2.56 18.89 3.35
C GLU A 130 -3.12 17.85 2.38
N PRO A 131 -3.71 18.27 1.25
CA PRO A 131 -4.20 17.35 0.25
C PRO A 131 -3.04 16.57 -0.37
N MET A 132 -3.31 15.33 -0.77
CA MET A 132 -2.35 14.57 -1.58
C MET A 132 -2.07 15.34 -2.88
N PRO A 133 -0.81 15.37 -3.35
CA PRO A 133 -0.48 16.02 -4.61
C PRO A 133 -1.28 15.37 -5.75
N ASP A 134 -1.64 16.17 -6.76
CA ASP A 134 -2.21 15.69 -8.01
C ASP A 134 -1.12 14.94 -8.79
N THR A 135 -0.75 13.76 -8.32
CA THR A 135 0.13 12.86 -9.05
C THR A 135 -0.68 12.36 -10.24
N PRO A 136 -0.25 12.57 -11.50
CA PRO A 136 -0.90 11.95 -12.64
C PRO A 136 -0.91 10.46 -12.35
N ALA A 137 -2.12 9.89 -12.21
CA ALA A 137 -2.33 8.52 -11.78
C ALA A 137 -1.31 7.63 -12.51
N ARG A 138 -0.32 7.11 -11.78
CA ARG A 138 0.58 6.11 -12.33
C ARG A 138 -0.34 5.04 -12.87
N PRO A 139 -0.32 4.74 -14.18
CA PRO A 139 -1.34 3.91 -14.79
C PRO A 139 -1.42 2.64 -13.94
N ALA A 140 -2.57 2.44 -13.31
CA ALA A 140 -2.85 1.21 -12.60
C ALA A 140 -2.46 0.11 -13.58
N ALA A 141 -1.45 -0.69 -13.24
CA ALA A 141 -1.07 -1.83 -14.08
C ALA A 141 -2.38 -2.54 -14.40
N PRO A 142 -2.72 -2.73 -15.69
CA PRO A 142 -4.06 -3.14 -16.08
C PRO A 142 -4.41 -4.44 -15.35
N SER A 143 -5.24 -4.34 -14.31
CA SER A 143 -5.82 -5.48 -13.59
C SER A 143 -7.02 -6.02 -14.35
N ALA A 144 -6.92 -6.02 -15.67
CA ALA A 144 -7.63 -6.93 -16.52
C ALA A 144 -6.53 -7.71 -17.21
N VAL A 145 -6.49 -9.03 -17.02
CA VAL A 145 -6.02 -9.88 -18.09
C VAL A 145 -6.98 -9.56 -19.24
N VAL A 146 -6.63 -8.59 -20.07
CA VAL A 146 -7.32 -8.34 -21.33
C VAL A 146 -7.13 -9.64 -22.08
N GLY A 147 -8.22 -10.38 -22.28
CA GLY A 147 -8.17 -11.62 -23.02
C GLY A 147 -7.50 -11.33 -24.36
N LEU A 148 -6.35 -11.95 -24.59
CA LEU A 148 -5.69 -11.85 -25.89
C LEU A 148 -6.58 -12.55 -26.90
N THR A 149 -6.79 -11.91 -28.05
CA THR A 149 -7.39 -12.61 -29.18
C THR A 149 -6.43 -13.72 -29.64
N ILE A 150 -6.98 -14.76 -30.27
CA ILE A 150 -6.16 -15.85 -30.85
C ILE A 150 -5.13 -15.28 -31.85
N ALA A 151 -5.48 -14.21 -32.57
CA ALA A 151 -4.59 -13.54 -33.51
C ALA A 151 -3.39 -12.86 -32.82
N GLU A 152 -3.63 -12.17 -31.71
CA GLU A 152 -2.56 -11.54 -30.91
C GLU A 152 -1.66 -12.60 -30.26
N ALA A 153 -2.24 -13.69 -29.77
CA ALA A 153 -1.49 -14.82 -29.22
C ALA A 153 -0.60 -15.49 -30.29
N ARG A 154 -1.13 -15.72 -31.50
CA ARG A 154 -0.35 -16.25 -32.64
C ARG A 154 0.80 -15.32 -33.00
N LYS A 155 0.55 -14.01 -33.11
CA LYS A 155 1.59 -13.02 -33.45
C LYS A 155 2.71 -12.97 -32.40
N GLY A 156 2.37 -13.04 -31.11
CA GLY A 156 3.37 -13.06 -30.03
C GLY A 156 4.23 -14.32 -30.06
N LEU A 157 3.61 -15.49 -30.24
CA LEU A 157 4.32 -16.77 -30.35
C LEU A 157 5.18 -16.82 -31.62
N ALA A 158 4.66 -16.37 -32.76
CA ALA A 158 5.38 -16.23 -34.01
C ALA A 158 6.67 -15.41 -33.87
N ALA A 159 6.59 -14.24 -33.24
CA ALA A 159 7.76 -13.39 -32.98
C ALA A 159 8.80 -14.07 -32.06
N THR A 160 8.35 -14.87 -31.10
CA THR A 160 9.24 -15.57 -30.16
C THR A 160 9.97 -16.74 -30.83
N PHE A 161 9.28 -17.47 -31.69
CA PHE A 161 9.81 -18.66 -32.35
C PHE A 161 10.33 -18.41 -33.77
N GLY A 162 10.28 -17.16 -34.25
CA GLY A 162 10.76 -16.77 -35.59
C GLY A 162 9.98 -17.43 -36.73
N VAL A 163 8.69 -17.69 -36.52
CA VAL A 163 7.79 -18.32 -37.50
C VAL A 163 6.69 -17.35 -37.90
N GLU A 164 6.02 -17.61 -39.01
CA GLU A 164 4.85 -16.82 -39.42
C GLU A 164 3.64 -17.07 -38.47
N PRO A 165 2.79 -16.06 -38.19
CA PRO A 165 1.60 -16.21 -37.34
C PRO A 165 0.65 -17.35 -37.76
N GLU A 166 0.59 -17.64 -39.06
CA GLU A 166 -0.24 -18.70 -39.65
C GLU A 166 0.31 -20.09 -39.33
N ALA A 167 1.61 -20.22 -39.03
CA ALA A 167 2.27 -21.48 -38.67
C ALA A 167 2.10 -21.86 -37.19
N VAL A 168 1.47 -21.01 -36.38
CA VAL A 168 1.28 -21.23 -34.93
C VAL A 168 -0.10 -21.81 -34.64
N GLU A 169 -0.20 -23.08 -34.27
CA GLU A 169 -1.46 -23.68 -33.80
C GLU A 169 -1.61 -23.57 -32.27
N ILE A 170 -2.79 -23.15 -31.79
CA ILE A 170 -3.11 -23.03 -30.37
C ILE A 170 -4.30 -23.93 -30.06
N THR A 171 -4.09 -24.94 -29.22
CA THR A 171 -5.12 -25.91 -28.79
C THR A 171 -5.41 -25.77 -27.31
N ILE A 172 -6.68 -25.56 -26.95
CA ILE A 172 -7.15 -25.47 -25.56
C ILE A 172 -7.83 -26.81 -25.23
N ARG A 173 -7.32 -27.53 -24.23
CA ARG A 173 -7.97 -28.73 -23.68
C ARG A 173 -8.63 -28.35 -22.35
N GLY A 174 -9.93 -28.56 -22.25
CA GLY A 174 -10.72 -28.39 -21.03
C GLY A 174 -10.80 -29.65 -20.19
#